data_AF-A0A841T8P7-F1
#
_entry.id   AF-A0A841T8P7-F1
#
_cell.length_a   1.000
_cell.length_b   1.000
_cell.length_c   1.000
_cell.angle_alpha   90.00
_cell.angle_beta   90.00
_cell.angle_gamma   90.00
#
_symmetry.space_group_name_H-M   'P 1'
#
loop_
_entity.id
_entity.type
_entity.pdbx_description
1 polymer ?
#
loop_
_entity_poly.entity_id
_entity_poly.type
_entity_poly.pdbx_seq_one_letter_code
_entity_poly.pdbx_strand_id
1 'polypeptide(L)'
;MQQLSEYFSVWATTRAAGITSYLLLFVSTAAGLLMSGKLSGKNQAVILAVHQWTGWFGFLFGMMHGMVLLFDEYVGYSAAELAIPFASDDHRWLAGLGTLSLYISAILIASSDLMKRLGRKVWRAIHFLAFAGYGMALLHGTLIGTDSKDPAISGMYAVTGMTVAVLLAYRIYASRLKSGRSVKAKGQPDGREGRMPKAAPAASASLEAPIAPVIEYLPPSETNRIRLRK
;
A
#
# COMPACT_ATOMS: atom_id res chain seq x y z
N MET A 1 -37.01 -14.38 -14.10
CA MET A 1 -35.95 -15.41 -14.24
C MET A 1 -34.96 -15.04 -15.34
N GLN A 2 -35.31 -15.10 -16.63
CA GLN A 2 -34.38 -14.91 -17.77
C GLN A 2 -33.46 -13.67 -17.69
N GLN A 3 -34.00 -12.49 -17.36
CA GLN A 3 -33.16 -11.27 -17.22
C GLN A 3 -32.10 -11.39 -16.11
N LEU A 4 -32.39 -12.07 -15.00
CA LEU A 4 -31.41 -12.23 -13.91
C LEU A 4 -30.26 -13.17 -14.32
N SER A 5 -30.53 -14.22 -15.10
CA SER A 5 -29.48 -15.11 -15.62
C SER A 5 -28.54 -14.41 -16.60
N GLU A 6 -28.98 -13.37 -17.31
CA GLU A 6 -28.09 -12.56 -18.17
C GLU A 6 -27.12 -11.72 -17.33
N TYR A 7 -27.60 -11.04 -16.28
CA TYR A 7 -26.77 -10.25 -15.37
C TYR A 7 -25.74 -11.10 -14.58
N PHE A 8 -26.09 -12.34 -14.23
CA PHE A 8 -25.21 -13.28 -13.53
C PHE A 8 -24.50 -14.27 -14.47
N SER A 9 -24.49 -14.01 -15.78
CA SER A 9 -23.71 -14.81 -16.73
C SER A 9 -22.21 -14.76 -16.43
N VAL A 10 -21.47 -15.80 -16.84
CA VAL A 10 -20.00 -15.86 -16.73
C VAL A 10 -19.36 -14.62 -17.36
N TRP A 11 -19.84 -14.24 -18.55
CA TRP A 11 -19.40 -13.07 -19.30
C TRP A 11 -19.62 -11.73 -18.57
N ALA A 12 -20.82 -11.48 -18.04
CA ALA A 12 -21.09 -10.27 -17.28
C ALA A 12 -20.28 -10.24 -15.98
N THR A 13 -20.22 -11.38 -15.29
CA THR A 13 -19.55 -11.53 -14.00
C THR A 13 -18.04 -11.32 -14.10
N THR A 14 -17.37 -11.93 -15.09
CA THR A 14 -15.91 -11.78 -15.25
C THR A 14 -15.52 -10.34 -15.58
N ARG A 15 -16.27 -9.65 -16.45
CA ARG A 15 -16.02 -8.25 -16.82
C ARG A 15 -16.26 -7.31 -15.64
N ALA A 16 -17.38 -7.46 -14.93
CA ALA A 16 -17.69 -6.66 -13.75
C ALA A 16 -16.66 -6.86 -12.62
N ALA A 17 -16.24 -8.10 -12.37
CA ALA A 17 -15.22 -8.42 -11.38
C ALA A 17 -13.84 -7.84 -11.76
N GLY A 18 -13.45 -7.91 -13.04
CA GLY A 18 -12.19 -7.34 -13.53
C GLY A 18 -12.12 -5.82 -13.38
N ILE A 19 -13.16 -5.09 -13.80
CA ILE A 19 -13.24 -3.63 -13.66
C ILE A 19 -13.29 -3.21 -12.18
N THR A 20 -14.04 -3.94 -11.35
CA THR A 20 -14.14 -3.68 -9.90
C THR A 20 -12.80 -3.91 -9.20
N SER A 21 -12.11 -5.02 -9.51
CA SER A 21 -10.74 -5.30 -9.06
C SER A 21 -9.79 -4.16 -9.40
N TYR A 22 -9.78 -3.74 -10.67
CA TYR A 22 -8.93 -2.66 -11.16
C TYR A 22 -9.15 -1.34 -10.41
N LEU A 23 -10.41 -0.93 -10.23
CA LEU A 23 -10.75 0.32 -9.52
C LEU A 23 -10.39 0.26 -8.03
N LEU A 24 -10.56 -0.89 -7.37
CA LEU A 24 -10.15 -1.09 -5.99
C LEU A 24 -8.62 -1.05 -5.83
N LEU A 25 -7.87 -1.66 -6.75
CA LEU A 25 -6.41 -1.57 -6.80
C LEU A 25 -5.91 -0.15 -7.08
N PHE A 26 -6.61 0.62 -7.93
CA PHE A 26 -6.36 2.05 -8.12
C PHE A 26 -6.54 2.84 -6.82
N VAL A 27 -7.68 2.70 -6.14
CA VAL A 27 -7.96 3.40 -4.88
C VAL A 27 -6.94 3.03 -3.80
N SER A 28 -6.58 1.75 -3.69
CA SER A 28 -5.55 1.29 -2.77
C SER A 28 -4.18 1.93 -3.07
N THR A 29 -3.77 1.93 -4.34
CA THR A 29 -2.47 2.50 -4.78
C THR A 29 -2.42 4.02 -4.55
N ALA A 30 -3.49 4.74 -4.90
CA ALA A 30 -3.61 6.17 -4.68
C ALA A 30 -3.60 6.51 -3.17
N ALA A 31 -4.34 5.77 -2.34
CA ALA A 31 -4.33 5.94 -0.89
C ALA A 31 -2.93 5.73 -0.29
N GLY A 32 -2.21 4.68 -0.70
CA GLY A 32 -0.82 4.43 -0.27
C GLY A 32 0.17 5.53 -0.65
N LEU A 33 0.01 6.12 -1.84
CA LEU A 33 0.78 7.31 -2.27
C LEU A 33 0.45 8.55 -1.42
N LEU A 34 -0.82 8.77 -1.08
CA LEU A 34 -1.27 9.91 -0.27
C LEU A 34 -0.84 9.80 1.21
N MET A 35 -0.93 8.61 1.82
CA MET A 35 -0.42 8.33 3.18
C MET A 35 1.05 8.75 3.36
N SER A 36 1.81 8.65 2.28
CA SER A 36 3.25 8.89 2.23
C SER A 36 3.63 10.38 2.28
N GLY A 37 2.69 11.29 2.03
CA GLY A 37 2.90 12.75 1.96
C GLY A 37 2.51 13.50 3.25
N LYS A 38 2.70 14.83 3.24
CA LYS A 38 2.19 15.72 4.31
C LYS A 38 0.66 15.83 4.34
N LEU A 39 -0.03 15.38 3.29
CA LEU A 39 -1.47 15.52 3.13
C LEU A 39 -2.31 14.58 4.01
N SER A 40 -1.73 13.49 4.53
CA SER A 40 -2.50 12.53 5.35
C SER A 40 -3.01 13.14 6.66
N GLY A 41 -2.21 13.99 7.30
CA GLY A 41 -2.60 14.82 8.45
C GLY A 41 -3.38 14.06 9.52
N LYS A 42 -4.55 14.59 9.90
CA LYS A 42 -5.48 13.95 10.86
C LYS A 42 -6.20 12.72 10.29
N ASN A 43 -6.25 12.58 8.96
CA ASN A 43 -7.02 11.55 8.26
C ASN A 43 -6.21 10.28 7.98
N GLN A 44 -4.96 10.20 8.45
CA GLN A 44 -4.04 9.08 8.15
C GLN A 44 -4.63 7.70 8.49
N ALA A 45 -5.41 7.58 9.57
CA ALA A 45 -6.08 6.33 9.94
C ALA A 45 -7.17 5.92 8.92
N VAL A 46 -7.95 6.89 8.43
CA VAL A 46 -9.00 6.66 7.41
C VAL A 46 -8.36 6.26 6.08
N ILE A 47 -7.30 6.95 5.65
CA ILE A 47 -6.59 6.62 4.40
C ILE A 47 -5.93 5.24 4.49
N LEU A 48 -5.38 4.87 5.66
CA LEU A 48 -4.87 3.52 5.90
C LEU A 48 -5.98 2.46 5.80
N ALA A 49 -7.13 2.68 6.43
CA ALA A 49 -8.26 1.77 6.34
C ALA A 49 -8.72 1.61 4.87
N VAL A 50 -8.88 2.71 4.13
CA VAL A 50 -9.21 2.68 2.71
C VAL A 50 -8.17 1.88 1.92
N HIS A 51 -6.88 2.14 2.10
CA HIS A 51 -5.80 1.41 1.44
C HIS A 51 -5.86 -0.11 1.70
N GLN A 52 -6.07 -0.51 2.97
CA GLN A 52 -6.14 -1.91 3.37
C GLN A 52 -7.38 -2.62 2.82
N TRP A 53 -8.58 -2.04 3.02
CA TRP A 53 -9.84 -2.65 2.56
C TRP A 53 -9.88 -2.75 1.04
N THR A 54 -9.52 -1.69 0.31
CA THR A 54 -9.52 -1.71 -1.16
C THR A 54 -8.41 -2.58 -1.73
N GLY A 55 -7.28 -2.75 -1.03
CA GLY A 55 -6.24 -3.71 -1.42
C GLY A 55 -6.72 -5.16 -1.32
N TRP A 56 -7.35 -5.52 -0.18
CA TRP A 56 -7.93 -6.85 0.03
C TRP A 56 -9.08 -7.14 -0.93
N PHE A 57 -10.05 -6.24 -1.06
CA PHE A 57 -11.17 -6.45 -1.98
C PHE A 57 -10.71 -6.44 -3.45
N GLY A 58 -9.75 -5.60 -3.84
CA GLY A 58 -9.17 -5.62 -5.18
C GLY A 58 -8.54 -6.98 -5.51
N PHE A 59 -7.75 -7.54 -4.60
CA PHE A 59 -7.23 -8.90 -4.74
C PHE A 59 -8.34 -9.96 -4.84
N LEU A 60 -9.36 -9.91 -3.98
CA LEU A 60 -10.45 -10.90 -3.99
C LEU A 60 -11.30 -10.82 -5.28
N PHE A 61 -11.61 -9.61 -5.77
CA PHE A 61 -12.27 -9.44 -7.07
C PHE A 61 -11.38 -9.85 -8.25
N GLY A 62 -10.05 -9.66 -8.17
CA GLY A 62 -9.10 -10.17 -9.16
C GLY A 62 -9.04 -11.70 -9.18
N MET A 63 -9.08 -12.33 -8.00
CA MET A 63 -9.18 -13.78 -7.87
C MET A 63 -10.51 -14.31 -8.44
N MET A 64 -11.62 -13.65 -8.13
CA MET A 64 -12.95 -13.98 -8.66
C MET A 64 -13.00 -13.84 -10.19
N HIS A 65 -12.46 -12.74 -10.74
CA HIS A 65 -12.34 -12.52 -12.19
C HIS A 65 -11.60 -13.69 -12.87
N GLY A 66 -10.44 -14.09 -12.35
CA GLY A 66 -9.71 -15.25 -12.86
C GLY A 66 -10.47 -16.57 -12.70
N MET A 67 -11.00 -16.86 -11.51
CA MET A 67 -11.71 -18.11 -11.23
C MET A 67 -12.97 -18.30 -12.07
N VAL A 68 -13.69 -17.23 -12.41
CA VAL A 68 -14.90 -17.30 -13.23
C VAL A 68 -14.60 -17.68 -14.68
N LEU A 69 -13.39 -17.42 -15.19
CA LEU A 69 -12.98 -17.84 -16.54
C LEU A 69 -12.87 -19.36 -16.71
N LEU A 70 -12.78 -20.14 -15.63
CA LEU A 70 -12.86 -21.62 -15.68
C LEU A 70 -14.21 -22.14 -16.19
N PHE A 71 -15.24 -21.28 -16.20
CA PHE A 71 -16.59 -21.60 -16.67
C PHE A 71 -16.91 -20.90 -18.00
N ASP A 72 -15.92 -20.31 -18.66
CA ASP A 72 -16.10 -19.65 -19.97
C ASP A 72 -15.99 -20.66 -21.11
N GLU A 73 -17.10 -20.92 -21.79
CA GLU A 73 -17.17 -21.82 -22.95
C GLU A 73 -16.72 -21.17 -24.26
N TYR A 74 -16.45 -19.85 -24.29
CA TYR A 74 -16.06 -19.13 -25.50
C TYR A 74 -14.56 -19.27 -25.80
N VAL A 75 -13.70 -19.10 -24.79
CA VAL A 75 -12.26 -19.34 -24.88
C VAL A 75 -11.87 -20.73 -24.34
N GLY A 76 -12.55 -21.22 -23.29
CA GLY A 76 -12.29 -22.55 -22.74
C GLY A 76 -11.04 -22.65 -21.85
N TYR A 77 -10.73 -21.60 -21.07
CA TYR A 77 -9.52 -21.52 -20.24
C TYR A 77 -9.37 -22.69 -19.25
N SER A 78 -8.23 -23.37 -19.31
CA SER A 78 -7.85 -24.37 -18.30
C SER A 78 -7.27 -23.74 -17.02
N ALA A 79 -7.33 -24.47 -15.91
CA ALA A 79 -6.72 -24.03 -14.65
C ALA A 79 -5.20 -23.82 -14.73
N ALA A 80 -4.52 -24.53 -15.65
CA ALA A 80 -3.09 -24.34 -15.89
C ALA A 80 -2.80 -22.98 -16.57
N GLU A 81 -3.61 -22.58 -17.55
CA GLU A 81 -3.44 -21.32 -18.28
C GLU A 81 -3.71 -20.08 -17.43
N LEU A 82 -4.64 -20.18 -16.47
CA LEU A 82 -4.92 -19.11 -15.52
C LEU A 82 -3.86 -19.01 -14.42
N ALA A 83 -3.33 -20.14 -13.96
CA ALA A 83 -2.35 -20.20 -12.88
C ALA A 83 -0.92 -19.90 -13.37
N ILE A 84 -0.50 -20.41 -14.53
CA ILE A 84 0.86 -20.27 -15.03
C ILE A 84 0.92 -19.02 -15.94
N PRO A 85 1.68 -17.97 -15.57
CA PRO A 85 1.82 -16.80 -16.43
C PRO A 85 2.30 -17.18 -17.83
N PHE A 86 1.64 -16.64 -18.86
CA PHE A 86 1.97 -16.87 -20.28
C PHE A 86 1.75 -18.30 -20.78
N ALA A 87 0.97 -19.13 -20.07
CA ALA A 87 0.62 -20.47 -20.53
C ALA A 87 -0.59 -20.52 -21.48
N SER A 88 -1.46 -19.50 -21.49
CA SER A 88 -2.59 -19.45 -22.44
C SER A 88 -2.13 -19.20 -23.87
N ASP A 89 -2.76 -19.92 -24.81
CA ASP A 89 -2.64 -19.63 -26.25
C ASP A 89 -3.43 -18.38 -26.64
N ASP A 90 -4.55 -18.07 -25.95
CA ASP A 90 -5.29 -16.83 -26.14
C ASP A 90 -4.59 -15.65 -25.46
N HIS A 91 -4.32 -14.59 -26.22
CA HIS A 91 -3.71 -13.33 -25.76
C HIS A 91 -2.50 -13.48 -24.81
N ARG A 92 -1.73 -14.58 -24.95
CA ARG A 92 -0.66 -15.07 -24.06
C ARG A 92 0.03 -14.04 -23.17
N TRP A 93 0.58 -12.99 -23.79
CA TRP A 93 1.30 -11.91 -23.09
C TRP A 93 0.40 -11.11 -22.15
N LEU A 94 -0.77 -10.68 -22.60
CA LEU A 94 -1.71 -9.89 -21.80
C LEU A 94 -2.36 -10.75 -20.70
N ALA A 95 -2.73 -12.00 -21.01
CA ALA A 95 -3.21 -12.95 -20.00
C ALA A 95 -2.18 -13.13 -18.87
N GLY A 96 -0.91 -13.37 -19.22
CA GLY A 96 0.19 -13.49 -18.24
C GLY A 96 0.44 -12.23 -17.40
N LEU A 97 0.22 -11.02 -17.93
CA LEU A 97 0.25 -9.79 -17.11
C LEU A 97 -0.85 -9.77 -16.04
N GLY A 98 -2.03 -10.32 -16.35
CA GLY A 98 -3.13 -10.50 -15.38
C GLY A 98 -2.72 -11.43 -14.24
N THR A 99 -2.22 -12.62 -14.56
CA THR A 99 -1.73 -13.61 -13.58
C THR A 99 -0.59 -13.03 -12.72
N LEU A 100 0.39 -12.34 -13.33
CA LEU A 100 1.47 -11.70 -12.59
C LEU A 100 0.97 -10.58 -11.66
N SER A 101 -0.01 -9.78 -12.08
CA SER A 101 -0.63 -8.76 -11.22
C SER A 101 -1.33 -9.37 -10.01
N LEU A 102 -2.05 -10.48 -10.20
CA LEU A 102 -2.71 -11.23 -9.11
C LEU A 102 -1.67 -11.79 -8.12
N TYR A 103 -0.58 -12.34 -8.62
CA TYR A 103 0.52 -12.87 -7.81
C TYR A 103 1.27 -11.79 -7.04
N ILE A 104 1.55 -10.64 -7.68
CA ILE A 104 2.11 -9.46 -7.01
C ILE A 104 1.15 -9.01 -5.89
N SER A 105 -0.16 -8.95 -6.14
CA SER A 105 -1.17 -8.58 -5.15
C SER A 105 -1.19 -9.53 -3.94
N ALA A 106 -1.10 -10.84 -4.17
CA ALA A 106 -0.98 -11.85 -3.10
C ALA A 106 0.29 -11.65 -2.25
N ILE A 107 1.44 -11.42 -2.90
CA ILE A 107 2.73 -11.14 -2.24
C ILE A 107 2.66 -9.84 -1.41
N LEU A 108 2.01 -8.80 -1.92
CA LEU A 108 1.85 -7.52 -1.24
C LEU A 108 0.98 -7.64 0.02
N ILE A 109 -0.10 -8.42 -0.04
CA ILE A 109 -0.97 -8.72 1.10
C ILE A 109 -0.19 -9.53 2.14
N ALA A 110 0.33 -10.69 1.77
CA ALA A 110 1.04 -11.58 2.69
C ALA A 110 2.25 -10.90 3.36
N SER A 111 3.04 -10.12 2.60
CA SER A 111 4.16 -9.36 3.16
C SER A 111 3.73 -8.23 4.09
N SER A 112 2.54 -7.65 3.91
CA SER A 112 2.00 -6.60 4.78
C SER A 112 1.48 -7.14 6.10
N ASP A 113 0.81 -8.29 6.10
CA ASP A 113 0.43 -9.00 7.32
C ASP A 113 1.67 -9.49 8.09
N LEU A 114 2.68 -9.97 7.37
CA LEU A 114 3.97 -10.39 7.93
C LEU A 114 4.96 -9.25 8.17
N MET A 115 4.58 -7.97 7.99
CA MET A 115 5.48 -6.81 8.10
C MET A 115 6.25 -6.76 9.43
N LYS A 116 5.63 -7.20 10.54
CA LYS A 116 6.27 -7.26 11.86
C LYS A 116 7.43 -8.27 11.91
N ARG A 117 7.36 -9.36 11.13
CA ARG A 117 8.38 -10.42 11.05
C ARG A 117 9.45 -10.11 10.00
N LEU A 118 9.04 -9.60 8.83
CA LEU A 118 9.95 -9.22 7.72
C LEU A 118 10.78 -7.97 8.02
N GLY A 119 10.29 -7.09 8.89
CA GLY A 119 10.91 -5.81 9.19
C GLY A 119 10.63 -4.75 8.10
N ARG A 120 10.57 -3.49 8.51
CA ARG A 120 10.10 -2.37 7.68
C ARG A 120 10.91 -2.14 6.40
N LYS A 121 12.20 -2.50 6.37
CA LYS A 121 13.06 -2.32 5.18
C LYS A 121 12.70 -3.31 4.07
N VAL A 122 12.57 -4.59 4.40
CA VAL A 122 12.23 -5.66 3.45
C VAL A 122 10.80 -5.53 2.99
N TRP A 123 9.85 -5.36 3.93
CA TRP A 123 8.45 -5.10 3.60
C TRP A 123 8.32 -3.94 2.61
N ARG A 124 8.97 -2.80 2.87
CA ARG A 124 8.86 -1.64 1.98
C ARG A 124 9.47 -1.89 0.60
N ALA A 125 10.54 -2.68 0.49
CA ALA A 125 11.12 -3.05 -0.80
C ALA A 125 10.16 -3.92 -1.62
N ILE A 126 9.53 -4.92 -0.99
CA ILE A 126 8.47 -5.75 -1.60
C ILE A 126 7.27 -4.88 -1.96
N HIS A 127 6.86 -3.96 -1.08
CA HIS A 127 5.68 -3.13 -1.27
C HIS A 127 5.80 -2.13 -2.45
N PHE A 128 7.01 -1.84 -2.94
CA PHE A 128 7.19 -1.10 -4.20
C PHE A 128 6.71 -1.87 -5.44
N LEU A 129 6.55 -3.20 -5.37
CA LEU A 129 5.96 -3.99 -6.46
C LEU A 129 4.50 -3.61 -6.75
N ALA A 130 3.80 -2.91 -5.84
CA ALA A 130 2.46 -2.39 -6.07
C ALA A 130 2.35 -1.55 -7.36
N PHE A 131 3.38 -0.77 -7.70
CA PHE A 131 3.40 0.02 -8.94
C PHE A 131 3.53 -0.85 -10.18
N ALA A 132 4.27 -1.96 -10.10
CA ALA A 132 4.38 -2.93 -11.18
C ALA A 132 3.07 -3.72 -11.34
N GLY A 133 2.50 -4.24 -10.26
CA GLY A 133 1.22 -4.97 -10.27
C GLY A 133 0.08 -4.11 -10.81
N TYR A 134 -0.07 -2.87 -10.32
CA TYR A 134 -1.08 -1.95 -10.85
C TYR A 134 -0.85 -1.60 -12.33
N GLY A 135 0.40 -1.40 -12.76
CA GLY A 135 0.74 -1.18 -14.17
C GLY A 135 0.41 -2.38 -15.05
N MET A 136 0.66 -3.60 -14.57
CA MET A 136 0.29 -4.85 -15.26
C MET A 136 -1.23 -5.01 -15.36
N ALA A 137 -1.99 -4.72 -14.29
CA ALA A 137 -3.45 -4.72 -14.31
C ALA A 137 -4.03 -3.70 -15.29
N LEU A 138 -3.48 -2.48 -15.31
CA LEU A 138 -3.87 -1.42 -16.26
C LEU A 138 -3.63 -1.87 -17.72
N LEU A 139 -2.44 -2.39 -18.03
CA LEU A 139 -2.10 -2.85 -19.38
C LEU A 139 -2.94 -4.05 -19.80
N HIS A 140 -3.13 -5.03 -18.92
CA HIS A 140 -4.02 -6.17 -19.12
C HIS A 140 -5.44 -5.68 -19.45
N GLY A 141 -6.10 -4.97 -18.52
CA GLY A 141 -7.48 -4.53 -18.67
C GLY A 141 -7.72 -3.63 -19.88
N THR A 142 -6.80 -2.69 -20.15
CA THR A 142 -6.91 -1.75 -21.29
C THR A 142 -6.80 -2.48 -22.64
N LEU A 143 -5.87 -3.43 -22.76
CA LEU A 143 -5.49 -4.01 -24.06
C LEU A 143 -6.24 -5.32 -24.41
N ILE A 144 -6.69 -6.10 -23.41
CA ILE A 144 -7.49 -7.32 -23.64
C ILE A 144 -9.01 -7.09 -23.44
N GLY A 145 -9.38 -6.13 -22.58
CA GLY A 145 -10.76 -5.92 -22.19
C GLY A 145 -11.63 -5.46 -23.36
N THR A 146 -12.74 -6.16 -23.62
CA THR A 146 -13.67 -5.80 -24.70
C THR A 146 -14.40 -4.48 -24.43
N ASP A 147 -14.60 -4.14 -23.15
CA ASP A 147 -15.01 -2.81 -22.65
C ASP A 147 -14.02 -1.69 -23.02
N SER A 148 -12.78 -2.04 -23.41
CA SER A 148 -11.75 -1.17 -24.02
C SER A 148 -12.29 -0.19 -25.06
N LYS A 149 -13.31 -0.63 -25.80
CA LYS A 149 -13.93 0.10 -26.93
C LYS A 149 -14.91 1.19 -26.49
N ASP A 150 -15.35 1.19 -25.23
CA ASP A 150 -16.20 2.25 -24.70
C ASP A 150 -15.35 3.48 -24.31
N PRO A 151 -15.68 4.70 -24.80
CA PRO A 151 -14.96 5.93 -24.45
C PRO A 151 -14.93 6.25 -22.94
N ALA A 152 -15.95 5.85 -22.18
CA ALA A 152 -15.99 6.07 -20.73
C ALA A 152 -15.04 5.12 -19.99
N ILE A 153 -14.95 3.86 -20.40
CA ILE A 153 -14.06 2.86 -19.78
C ILE A 153 -12.59 3.11 -20.16
N SER A 154 -12.31 3.40 -21.43
CA SER A 154 -10.98 3.83 -21.86
C SER A 154 -10.55 5.16 -21.21
N GLY A 155 -11.46 6.12 -21.07
CA GLY A 155 -11.26 7.35 -20.31
C GLY A 155 -10.97 7.10 -18.82
N MET A 156 -11.69 6.17 -18.18
CA MET A 156 -11.43 5.74 -16.80
C MET A 156 -10.01 5.18 -16.64
N TYR A 157 -9.55 4.28 -17.52
CA TYR A 157 -8.18 3.76 -17.51
C TYR A 157 -7.13 4.87 -17.66
N ALA A 158 -7.36 5.82 -18.57
CA ALA A 158 -6.45 6.95 -18.79
C ALA A 158 -6.35 7.87 -17.55
N VAL A 159 -7.48 8.27 -16.96
CA VAL A 159 -7.54 9.16 -15.80
C VAL A 159 -6.91 8.52 -14.57
N THR A 160 -7.23 7.26 -14.28
CA THR A 160 -6.71 6.54 -13.11
C THR A 160 -5.21 6.25 -13.25
N GLY A 161 -4.76 5.77 -14.41
CA GLY A 161 -3.35 5.57 -14.73
C GLY A 161 -2.53 6.87 -14.64
N MET A 162 -3.03 7.96 -15.22
CA MET A 162 -2.37 9.27 -15.13
C MET A 162 -2.32 9.81 -13.70
N THR A 163 -3.37 9.61 -12.91
CA THR A 163 -3.41 10.00 -11.49
C THR A 163 -2.30 9.30 -10.70
N VAL A 164 -2.15 7.97 -10.86
CA VAL A 164 -1.08 7.22 -10.18
C VAL A 164 0.30 7.66 -10.67
N ALA A 165 0.49 7.88 -11.97
CA ALA A 165 1.75 8.35 -12.55
C ALA A 165 2.17 9.73 -11.98
N VAL A 166 1.24 10.70 -11.92
CA VAL A 166 1.50 12.04 -11.36
C VAL A 166 1.82 11.98 -9.87
N LEU A 167 1.05 11.21 -9.09
CA LEU A 167 1.29 11.04 -7.65
C LEU A 167 2.65 10.36 -7.38
N LEU A 168 3.03 9.37 -8.19
CA LEU A 168 4.33 8.70 -8.09
C LEU A 168 5.49 9.64 -8.49
N ALA A 169 5.36 10.39 -9.57
CA ALA A 169 6.34 11.38 -9.99
C ALA A 169 6.56 12.47 -8.91
N TYR A 170 5.46 13.00 -8.37
CA TYR A 170 5.50 13.93 -7.22
C TYR A 170 6.21 13.32 -6.00
N ARG A 171 5.93 12.03 -5.69
CA ARG A 171 6.57 11.32 -4.58
C ARG A 171 8.08 11.18 -4.77
N ILE A 172 8.54 10.86 -5.99
CA ILE A 172 9.97 10.77 -6.32
C ILE A 172 10.63 12.14 -6.18
N TYR A 173 10.03 13.19 -6.75
CA TYR A 173 10.52 14.57 -6.67
C TYR A 173 10.66 15.07 -5.22
N ALA A 174 9.58 14.95 -4.43
CA ALA A 174 9.57 15.37 -3.02
C ALA A 174 10.62 14.62 -2.16
N SER A 175 10.90 13.35 -2.49
CA SER A 175 11.92 12.55 -1.80
C SER A 175 13.34 13.05 -2.11
N ARG A 176 13.62 13.44 -3.36
CA ARG A 176 14.92 14.01 -3.77
C ARG A 176 15.19 15.36 -3.09
N LEU A 177 14.20 16.25 -3.02
CA LEU A 177 14.31 17.55 -2.34
C LEU A 177 14.67 17.41 -0.85
N LYS A 178 14.09 16.43 -0.15
CA LYS A 178 14.39 16.19 1.27
C LYS A 178 15.84 15.72 1.48
N SER A 179 16.35 14.86 0.60
CA SER A 179 17.74 14.40 0.64
C SER A 179 18.73 15.55 0.39
N GLY A 180 18.47 16.41 -0.61
CA GLY A 180 19.32 17.57 -0.91
C GLY A 180 19.43 18.57 0.25
N ARG A 181 18.31 18.87 0.93
CA ARG A 181 18.34 19.73 2.15
C ARG A 181 19.14 19.09 3.29
N SER A 182 19.08 17.76 3.45
CA SER A 182 19.83 17.06 4.50
C SER A 182 21.34 17.09 4.28
N VAL A 183 21.80 17.04 3.03
CA VAL A 183 23.23 17.17 2.69
C VAL A 183 23.70 18.60 2.93
N LYS A 184 22.96 19.61 2.44
CA LYS A 184 23.33 21.03 2.64
C LYS A 184 23.37 21.43 4.12
N ALA A 185 22.46 20.91 4.95
CA ALA A 185 22.44 21.19 6.39
C ALA A 185 23.58 20.51 7.18
N LYS A 186 24.17 19.42 6.66
CA LYS A 186 25.30 18.72 7.29
C LYS A 186 26.67 19.21 6.80
N GLY A 187 26.72 19.86 5.64
CA GLY A 187 27.94 20.44 5.05
C GLY A 187 28.22 21.89 5.44
N GLN A 188 27.39 22.52 6.29
CA GLN A 188 27.69 23.84 6.84
C GLN A 188 28.48 23.64 8.15
N PRO A 189 29.75 24.10 8.25
CA PRO A 189 30.53 23.94 9.47
C PRO A 189 29.83 24.68 10.63
N ASP A 190 29.74 24.02 11.77
CA ASP A 190 29.14 24.60 12.96
C ASP A 190 30.07 25.69 13.49
N GLY A 191 29.66 26.96 13.36
CA GLY A 191 30.42 28.14 13.82
C GLY A 191 30.60 28.24 15.34
N ARG A 192 30.46 27.13 16.06
CA ARG A 192 30.65 26.96 17.51
C ARG A 192 32.06 26.50 17.89
N GLU A 193 32.93 26.14 16.93
CA GLU A 193 34.34 25.81 17.22
C GLU A 193 35.14 26.97 17.86
N GLY A 194 34.63 28.21 17.82
CA GLY A 194 35.26 29.37 18.47
C GLY A 194 34.91 29.60 19.95
N ARG A 195 33.99 28.85 20.56
CA ARG A 195 33.57 29.11 21.96
C ARG A 195 34.39 28.27 22.94
N MET A 196 35.52 28.81 23.39
CA MET A 196 36.28 28.28 24.53
C MET A 196 35.34 27.97 25.72
N PRO A 197 35.53 26.85 26.44
CA PRO A 197 34.79 26.57 27.65
C PRO A 197 35.07 27.66 28.68
N LYS A 198 34.04 28.40 29.09
CA LYS A 198 34.15 29.38 30.18
C LYS A 198 34.54 28.61 31.45
N ALA A 199 35.68 28.98 32.05
CA ALA A 199 36.21 28.31 33.23
C ALA A 199 35.14 28.18 34.32
N ALA A 200 34.99 26.98 34.87
CA ALA A 200 34.06 26.72 35.96
C ALA A 200 34.55 27.45 37.23
N PRO A 201 33.67 28.14 37.98
CA PRO A 201 34.04 28.71 39.27
C PRO A 201 34.28 27.57 40.29
N ALA A 202 35.45 27.58 40.93
CA ALA A 202 35.80 26.62 41.95
C ALA A 202 35.36 27.09 43.34
N ALA A 203 34.25 26.52 43.84
CA ALA A 203 33.82 26.48 45.25
C ALA A 203 32.52 25.64 45.31
N SER A 204 32.21 24.85 46.33
CA SER A 204 32.99 24.38 47.50
C SER A 204 32.31 23.10 48.01
N ALA A 205 33.06 22.14 48.54
CA ALA A 205 32.48 20.89 49.01
C ALA A 205 31.72 21.07 50.33
N SER A 206 30.44 20.70 50.34
CA SER A 206 29.68 20.31 51.53
C SER A 206 28.97 19.00 51.22
N LEU A 207 29.29 17.94 51.96
CA LEU A 207 28.72 16.61 51.79
C LEU A 207 27.38 16.50 52.53
N GLU A 208 26.28 16.58 51.80
CA GLU A 208 24.99 16.01 52.24
C GLU A 208 24.54 14.98 51.21
N ALA A 209 24.43 13.72 51.65
CA ALA A 209 24.00 12.62 50.81
C ALA A 209 22.46 12.63 50.64
N PRO A 210 21.92 12.55 49.41
CA PRO A 210 20.48 12.42 49.23
C PRO A 210 19.99 11.08 49.80
N ILE A 211 19.04 11.14 50.73
CA ILE A 211 18.33 9.95 51.21
C ILE A 211 17.54 9.39 50.01
N ALA A 212 17.88 8.19 49.56
CA ALA A 212 17.16 7.53 48.48
C ALA A 212 15.72 7.19 48.95
N PRO A 213 14.67 7.51 48.17
CA PRO A 213 13.32 7.10 48.52
C PRO A 213 13.19 5.58 48.43
N VAL A 214 12.70 4.96 49.50
CA VAL A 214 12.30 3.54 49.49
C VAL A 214 11.11 3.40 48.54
N ILE A 215 11.32 2.77 47.39
CA ILE A 215 10.23 2.42 46.47
C ILE A 215 9.57 1.15 47.00
N GLU A 216 8.47 1.31 47.73
CA GLU A 216 7.62 0.22 48.16
C GLU A 216 6.90 -0.40 46.95
N TYR A 217 7.14 -1.69 46.72
CA TYR A 217 6.58 -2.40 45.57
C TYR A 217 5.17 -2.91 45.88
N LEU A 218 4.15 -2.18 45.41
CA LEU A 218 2.76 -2.62 45.50
C LEU A 218 2.45 -3.72 44.45
N PRO A 219 1.91 -4.89 44.86
CA PRO A 219 1.64 -5.99 43.94
C PRO A 219 0.43 -5.72 43.01
N PRO A 220 0.31 -6.43 41.87
CA PRO A 220 -0.60 -6.06 40.78
C PRO A 220 -2.13 -6.15 41.04
N SER A 221 -2.56 -6.49 42.24
CA SER A 221 -3.98 -6.70 42.59
C SER A 221 -4.74 -5.42 42.97
N GLU A 222 -4.06 -4.30 43.22
CA GLU A 222 -4.71 -3.08 43.76
C GLU A 222 -4.92 -1.93 42.76
N THR A 223 -4.44 -2.03 41.52
CA THR A 223 -4.44 -0.93 40.53
C THR A 223 -5.82 -0.51 39.99
N ASN A 224 -6.92 -1.14 40.40
CA ASN A 224 -8.27 -0.89 39.84
C ASN A 224 -9.26 -0.25 40.84
N ARG A 225 -8.87 0.85 41.49
CA ARG A 225 -9.81 1.78 42.17
C ARG A 225 -9.55 3.23 41.80
N ILE A 226 -9.72 3.59 40.52
CA ILE A 226 -9.96 5.00 40.16
C ILE A 226 -11.34 5.38 40.71
N ARG A 227 -11.35 6.05 41.87
CA ARG A 227 -12.58 6.60 42.47
C ARG A 227 -13.14 7.68 41.54
N LEU A 228 -14.35 7.46 41.04
CA LEU A 228 -15.23 8.55 40.63
C LEU A 228 -15.43 9.47 41.85
N ARG A 229 -15.00 10.74 41.74
CA ARG A 229 -15.53 11.82 42.57
C ARG A 229 -16.60 12.55 41.76
N LYS A 230 -17.67 12.90 42.47
CA LYS A 230 -18.84 13.62 41.96
C LYS A 230 -18.47 15.03 41.50
#